data_AF-A0A965NVI7-F1
#
_entry.id   AF-A0A965NVI7-F1
#
_cell.length_a   1.000
_cell.length_b   1.000
_cell.length_c   1.000
_cell.angle_alpha   90.00
_cell.angle_beta   90.00
_cell.angle_gamma   90.00
#
_symmetry.space_group_name_H-M   'P 1'
#
loop_
_entity.id
_entity.type
_entity.pdbx_description
1 polymer ?
#
loop_
_entity_poly.entity_id
_entity_poly.type
_entity_poly.pdbx_seq_one_letter_code
_entity_poly.pdbx_strand_id
1 'polypeptide(L)'
;FSRNQCDESAKACHKAGIRLTTEAEREEIRDIVDSRVEGLSDDDLAALGFTMFAAQVESGIAAHHAGMVPTFKEIVEALFVRGLVKVVFATETLAVGINMPARAVVIDKMSKFTGEHHQTLKASEYTQLTGRAGRRGIDTVGHAIVVWNPYVSFEQVAAVANSRTFRLGSAFRTTYNMAVNLVRTHSPEETRHLLNLSLAQYQASKGVVEVQARITKRQKERDRLRAQAKSDFGDIDEYRRLFVKDPGERDRTEIEMSLMALRAGDVAWFDDNLGLVLSTSVRAKGVKVKVLFGNRSLRALTADELVRSVRTATRLPIDGTAVTGNKGQIVDQSDPRTLRELAHRLVRLKIDKPSTPPAAARAAHPCAQDPDLKFKLNAAKSADRIDKEI
;
A
#
# COMPACT_ATOMS: atom_id res chain seq x y z
N PHE A 1 1.04 19.51 -13.14
CA PHE A 1 1.76 19.73 -11.86
C PHE A 1 3.16 20.29 -12.03
N SER A 2 3.94 19.83 -13.00
CA SER A 2 5.25 20.43 -13.30
C SER A 2 5.08 21.82 -13.91
N ARG A 3 5.90 22.78 -13.46
CA ARG A 3 5.93 24.16 -13.99
C ARG A 3 6.33 24.14 -15.47
N ASN A 4 7.48 23.52 -15.75
CA ASN A 4 7.99 23.35 -17.12
C ASN A 4 6.97 22.68 -18.04
N GLN A 5 6.21 21.69 -17.54
CA GLN A 5 5.20 21.03 -18.40
C GLN A 5 4.06 21.99 -18.78
N CYS A 6 3.69 22.95 -17.91
CA CYS A 6 2.68 23.95 -18.25
C CYS A 6 3.19 24.87 -19.36
N ASP A 7 4.42 25.36 -19.24
CA ASP A 7 5.06 26.20 -20.26
C ASP A 7 5.19 25.46 -21.60
N GLU A 8 5.69 24.23 -21.58
CA GLU A 8 5.84 23.43 -22.79
C GLU A 8 4.50 23.11 -23.44
N SER A 9 3.44 22.88 -22.66
CA SER A 9 2.10 22.64 -23.22
C SER A 9 1.52 23.89 -23.87
N ALA A 10 1.66 25.06 -23.24
CA ALA A 10 1.25 26.34 -23.83
C ALA A 10 2.04 26.64 -25.12
N LYS A 11 3.37 26.48 -25.08
CA LYS A 11 4.25 26.63 -26.24
C LYS A 11 3.87 25.66 -27.36
N ALA A 12 3.58 24.41 -27.05
CA ALA A 12 3.22 23.40 -28.05
C ALA A 12 1.91 23.75 -28.76
N CYS A 13 0.89 24.19 -28.03
CA CYS A 13 -0.37 24.65 -28.63
C CYS A 13 -0.16 25.87 -29.53
N HIS A 14 0.63 26.84 -29.09
CA HIS A 14 0.95 28.02 -29.88
C HIS A 14 1.73 27.65 -31.17
N LYS A 15 2.76 26.81 -31.06
CA LYS A 15 3.54 26.30 -32.20
C LYS A 15 2.69 25.50 -33.19
N ALA A 16 1.66 24.81 -32.72
CA ALA A 16 0.70 24.11 -33.56
C ALA A 16 -0.27 25.06 -34.30
N GLY A 17 -0.16 26.38 -34.10
CA GLY A 17 -1.00 27.39 -34.74
C GLY A 17 -2.40 27.50 -34.15
N ILE A 18 -2.63 26.96 -32.94
CA ILE A 18 -3.92 27.07 -32.26
C ILE A 18 -4.14 28.54 -31.89
N ARG A 19 -5.26 29.10 -32.33
CA ARG A 19 -5.68 30.47 -32.06
C ARG A 19 -7.16 30.48 -31.69
N LEU A 20 -7.45 30.99 -30.49
CA LEU A 20 -8.76 30.96 -29.87
C LEU A 20 -9.36 32.37 -29.69
N THR A 21 -8.74 33.37 -30.33
CA THR A 21 -9.07 34.79 -30.23
C THR A 21 -9.45 35.37 -31.59
N THR A 22 -10.40 36.30 -31.56
CA THR A 22 -10.74 37.19 -32.67
C THR A 22 -9.73 38.35 -32.78
N GLU A 23 -9.81 39.16 -33.84
CA GLU A 23 -8.93 40.34 -33.93
C GLU A 23 -9.22 41.38 -32.84
N ALA A 24 -10.51 41.67 -32.58
CA ALA A 24 -10.89 42.60 -31.52
C ALA A 24 -10.43 42.15 -30.13
N GLU A 25 -10.53 40.85 -29.84
CA GLU A 25 -9.99 40.30 -28.58
C GLU A 25 -8.46 40.42 -28.52
N ARG A 26 -7.75 40.31 -29.64
CA ARG A 26 -6.28 40.51 -29.66
C ARG A 26 -5.89 41.95 -29.36
N GLU A 27 -6.59 42.92 -29.94
CA GLU A 27 -6.36 44.33 -29.64
C GLU A 27 -6.57 44.60 -28.14
N GLU A 28 -7.68 44.11 -27.56
CA GLU A 28 -7.90 44.25 -26.12
C GLU A 28 -6.82 43.53 -25.27
N ILE A 29 -6.37 42.35 -25.69
CA ILE A 29 -5.28 41.64 -25.02
C ILE A 29 -3.99 42.48 -25.05
N ARG A 30 -3.63 43.05 -26.20
CA ARG A 30 -2.42 43.90 -26.34
C ARG A 30 -2.49 45.10 -25.40
N ASP A 31 -3.61 45.82 -25.39
CA ASP A 31 -3.79 47.00 -24.51
C ASP A 31 -3.61 46.64 -23.01
N ILE A 32 -4.15 45.49 -22.59
CA ILE A 32 -4.01 45.02 -21.21
C ILE A 32 -2.57 44.59 -20.92
N VAL A 33 -1.92 43.91 -21.86
CA VAL A 33 -0.54 43.46 -21.70
C VAL A 33 0.39 44.66 -21.60
N ASP A 34 0.29 45.59 -22.56
CA ASP A 34 1.15 46.77 -22.67
C ASP A 34 1.04 47.65 -21.42
N SER A 35 -0.20 47.98 -21.00
CA SER A 35 -0.43 48.79 -19.78
C SER A 35 0.11 48.15 -18.49
N ARG A 36 0.27 46.82 -18.46
CA ARG A 36 0.78 46.09 -17.28
C ARG A 36 2.29 45.93 -17.29
N VAL A 37 2.94 46.15 -18.43
CA VAL A 37 4.41 46.04 -18.56
C VAL A 37 5.11 47.38 -18.73
N GLU A 38 4.38 48.51 -18.76
CA GLU A 38 4.95 49.87 -18.86
C GLU A 38 6.10 50.16 -17.88
N GLY A 39 6.09 49.54 -16.70
CA GLY A 39 7.14 49.73 -15.68
C GLY A 39 8.40 48.87 -15.87
N LEU A 40 8.48 48.03 -16.91
CA LEU A 40 9.60 47.14 -17.17
C LEU A 40 10.46 47.68 -18.31
N SER A 41 11.78 47.57 -18.17
CA SER A 41 12.71 47.94 -19.24
C SER A 41 12.70 46.90 -20.38
N ASP A 42 13.13 47.30 -21.58
CA ASP A 42 13.24 46.38 -22.72
C ASP A 42 14.18 45.19 -22.43
N ASP A 43 15.26 45.44 -21.67
CA ASP A 43 16.20 44.40 -21.23
C ASP A 43 15.53 43.41 -20.27
N ASP A 44 14.70 43.89 -19.34
CA ASP A 44 13.92 43.03 -18.46
C ASP A 44 12.91 42.19 -19.26
N LEU A 45 12.20 42.81 -20.20
CA LEU A 45 11.23 42.11 -21.05
C LEU A 45 11.90 41.03 -21.90
N ALA A 46 13.07 41.31 -22.46
CA ALA A 46 13.86 40.33 -23.20
C ALA A 46 14.31 39.16 -22.28
N ALA A 47 14.84 39.46 -21.10
CA ALA A 47 15.27 38.45 -20.13
C ALA A 47 14.11 37.56 -19.64
N LEU A 48 12.90 38.12 -19.53
CA LEU A 48 11.69 37.42 -19.11
C LEU A 48 11.02 36.63 -20.24
N GLY A 49 11.50 36.74 -21.48
CA GLY A 49 10.89 36.07 -22.64
C GLY A 49 9.52 36.63 -22.99
N PHE A 50 9.31 37.93 -22.78
CA PHE A 50 8.03 38.62 -22.97
C PHE A 50 7.42 38.38 -24.35
N THR A 51 8.20 38.42 -25.43
CA THR A 51 7.69 38.25 -26.80
C THR A 51 6.94 36.92 -26.98
N MET A 52 7.46 35.83 -26.41
CA MET A 52 6.80 34.52 -26.47
C MET A 52 5.54 34.51 -25.59
N PHE A 53 5.60 35.13 -24.41
CA PHE A 53 4.46 35.25 -23.51
C PHE A 53 3.30 36.04 -24.17
N ALA A 54 3.59 37.22 -24.73
CA ALA A 54 2.63 38.07 -25.43
C ALA A 54 1.96 37.31 -26.60
N ALA A 55 2.76 36.66 -27.44
CA ALA A 55 2.25 35.87 -28.57
C ALA A 55 1.34 34.70 -28.13
N GLN A 56 1.63 34.07 -26.98
CA GLN A 56 0.78 33.03 -26.41
C GLN A 56 -0.55 33.59 -25.92
N VAL A 57 -0.53 34.63 -25.07
CA VAL A 57 -1.77 35.19 -24.51
C VAL A 57 -2.64 35.80 -25.60
N GLU A 58 -2.07 36.42 -26.63
CA GLU A 58 -2.79 36.89 -27.82
C GLU A 58 -3.48 35.76 -28.59
N SER A 59 -2.95 34.53 -28.55
CA SER A 59 -3.62 33.35 -29.13
C SER A 59 -4.75 32.79 -28.25
N GLY A 60 -4.97 33.37 -27.07
CA GLY A 60 -5.96 32.92 -26.08
C GLY A 60 -5.49 31.73 -25.24
N ILE A 61 -4.17 31.51 -25.15
CA ILE A 61 -3.55 30.38 -24.46
C ILE A 61 -2.50 30.89 -23.50
N ALA A 62 -2.45 30.37 -22.28
CA ALA A 62 -1.43 30.78 -21.31
C ALA A 62 -0.98 29.62 -20.42
N ALA A 63 0.22 29.75 -19.84
CA ALA A 63 0.61 28.99 -18.65
C ALA A 63 0.32 29.79 -17.37
N HIS A 64 0.08 29.10 -16.25
CA HIS A 64 -0.03 29.72 -14.92
C HIS A 64 0.60 28.84 -13.84
N HIS A 65 1.66 29.33 -13.20
CA HIS A 65 2.29 28.63 -12.08
C HIS A 65 3.14 29.54 -11.19
N ALA A 66 3.50 29.04 -10.00
CA ALA A 66 4.27 29.79 -9.01
C ALA A 66 5.66 30.28 -9.46
N GLY A 67 6.24 29.70 -10.52
CA GLY A 67 7.52 30.15 -11.10
C GLY A 67 7.43 31.36 -12.04
N MET A 68 6.23 31.84 -12.38
CA MET A 68 6.08 33.03 -13.22
C MET A 68 6.28 34.29 -12.39
N VAL A 69 6.83 35.33 -13.01
CA VAL A 69 6.91 36.67 -12.42
C VAL A 69 5.51 37.19 -12.07
N PRO A 70 5.34 37.93 -10.95
CA PRO A 70 4.05 38.44 -10.51
C PRO A 70 3.24 39.14 -11.61
N THR A 71 3.88 40.03 -12.37
CA THR A 71 3.25 40.78 -13.46
C THR A 71 2.60 39.87 -14.51
N PHE A 72 3.28 38.81 -14.96
CA PHE A 72 2.73 37.90 -15.97
C PHE A 72 1.58 37.05 -15.41
N LYS A 73 1.63 36.66 -14.13
CA LYS A 73 0.50 35.96 -13.48
C LYS A 73 -0.73 36.86 -13.44
N GLU A 74 -0.57 38.11 -13.02
CA GLU A 74 -1.67 39.07 -12.94
C GLU A 74 -2.28 39.36 -14.32
N ILE A 75 -1.46 39.44 -15.37
CA ILE A 75 -1.94 39.56 -16.75
C ILE A 75 -2.79 38.34 -17.12
N VAL A 76 -2.28 37.11 -16.94
CA VAL A 76 -3.03 35.89 -17.27
C VAL A 76 -4.34 35.81 -16.49
N GLU A 77 -4.33 36.18 -15.21
CA GLU A 77 -5.52 36.23 -14.36
C GLU A 77 -6.56 37.23 -14.85
N ALA A 78 -6.14 38.45 -15.18
CA ALA A 78 -7.02 39.48 -15.72
C ALA A 78 -7.62 39.06 -17.06
N LEU A 79 -6.81 38.52 -17.97
CA LEU A 79 -7.27 38.05 -19.27
C LEU A 79 -8.21 36.85 -19.15
N PHE A 80 -7.97 35.94 -18.21
CA PHE A 80 -8.84 34.78 -17.98
C PHE A 80 -10.20 35.18 -17.41
N VAL A 81 -10.23 36.10 -16.44
CA VAL A 81 -11.48 36.61 -15.85
C VAL A 81 -12.32 37.36 -16.87
N ARG A 82 -11.69 38.12 -17.78
CA ARG A 82 -12.36 38.76 -18.93
C ARG A 82 -12.78 37.77 -20.02
N GLY A 83 -12.35 36.51 -19.92
CA GLY A 83 -12.63 35.48 -20.91
C GLY A 83 -11.85 35.65 -22.21
N LEU A 84 -10.77 36.44 -22.24
CA LEU A 84 -9.91 36.64 -23.41
C LEU A 84 -8.94 35.45 -23.59
N VAL A 85 -8.39 34.94 -22.50
CA VAL A 85 -7.65 33.66 -22.49
C VAL A 85 -8.63 32.52 -22.28
N LYS A 86 -8.71 31.61 -23.27
CA LYS A 86 -9.68 30.51 -23.30
C LYS A 86 -9.13 29.23 -22.68
N VAL A 87 -7.80 29.03 -22.74
CA VAL A 87 -7.12 27.85 -22.21
C VAL A 87 -5.94 28.26 -21.34
N VAL A 88 -5.90 27.74 -20.12
CA VAL A 88 -4.77 27.94 -19.18
C VAL A 88 -4.21 26.59 -18.76
N PHE A 89 -2.91 26.40 -18.98
CA PHE A 89 -2.15 25.28 -18.45
C PHE A 89 -1.61 25.64 -17.07
N ALA A 90 -2.13 24.98 -16.03
CA ALA A 90 -1.86 25.41 -14.67
C ALA A 90 -1.36 24.31 -13.74
N THR A 91 -0.60 24.73 -12.73
CA THR A 91 -0.29 23.89 -11.57
C THR A 91 -1.41 23.93 -10.52
N GLU A 92 -1.40 23.00 -9.58
CA GLU A 92 -2.43 22.86 -8.52
C GLU A 92 -2.66 24.15 -7.72
N THR A 93 -1.63 24.99 -7.57
CA THR A 93 -1.70 26.27 -6.86
C THR A 93 -2.79 27.20 -7.39
N LEU A 94 -3.15 27.08 -8.68
CA LEU A 94 -4.24 27.86 -9.28
C LEU A 94 -5.58 27.59 -8.59
N ALA A 95 -5.85 26.32 -8.26
CA ALA A 95 -7.11 25.91 -7.66
C ALA A 95 -7.28 26.40 -6.22
N VAL A 96 -6.21 26.87 -5.57
CA VAL A 96 -6.24 27.37 -4.18
C VAL A 96 -6.31 28.90 -4.14
N GLY A 97 -5.62 29.60 -5.05
CA GLY A 97 -5.28 31.01 -4.84
C GLY A 97 -6.32 32.05 -5.28
N ILE A 98 -7.17 31.77 -6.28
CA ILE A 98 -7.88 32.86 -7.00
C ILE A 98 -9.30 32.43 -7.41
N ASN A 99 -10.23 33.38 -7.55
CA ASN A 99 -11.57 33.16 -8.09
C ASN A 99 -11.58 33.11 -9.63
N MET A 100 -10.96 32.07 -10.22
CA MET A 100 -10.99 31.81 -11.66
C MET A 100 -11.81 30.55 -11.99
N PRO A 101 -13.15 30.64 -12.06
CA PRO A 101 -13.99 29.52 -12.49
C PRO A 101 -13.88 29.32 -14.01
N ALA A 102 -13.81 28.07 -14.45
CA ALA A 102 -13.72 27.66 -15.84
C ALA A 102 -14.97 26.88 -16.25
N ARG A 103 -15.32 26.84 -17.53
CA ARG A 103 -16.40 25.96 -18.00
C ARG A 103 -16.06 24.48 -17.81
N ALA A 104 -14.79 24.13 -18.04
CA ALA A 104 -14.28 22.79 -17.92
C ALA A 104 -12.90 22.79 -17.26
N VAL A 105 -12.58 21.68 -16.59
CA VAL A 105 -11.25 21.40 -16.02
C VAL A 105 -10.75 20.09 -16.60
N VAL A 106 -9.51 20.10 -17.08
CA VAL A 106 -8.82 18.91 -17.59
C VAL A 106 -7.68 18.55 -16.65
N ILE A 107 -7.68 17.32 -16.15
CA ILE A 107 -6.64 16.76 -15.28
C ILE A 107 -5.74 15.88 -16.15
N ASP A 108 -4.55 16.40 -16.48
CA ASP A 108 -3.52 15.69 -17.27
C ASP A 108 -3.01 14.42 -16.56
N LYS A 109 -2.77 14.51 -15.25
CA LYS A 109 -2.19 13.41 -14.46
C LYS A 109 -2.93 13.26 -13.14
N MET A 110 -3.13 12.02 -12.71
CA MET A 110 -3.71 11.68 -11.41
C MET A 110 -2.65 11.46 -10.32
N SER A 111 -1.37 11.70 -10.63
CA SER A 111 -0.27 11.62 -9.67
C SER A 111 0.57 12.89 -9.71
N LYS A 112 1.09 13.28 -8.53
CA LYS A 112 2.00 14.42 -8.36
C LYS A 112 3.22 14.03 -7.55
N PHE A 113 4.32 14.74 -7.76
CA PHE A 113 5.53 14.58 -6.97
C PHE A 113 5.45 15.45 -5.71
N THR A 114 5.69 14.87 -4.53
CA THR A 114 5.60 15.56 -3.24
C THR A 114 6.92 16.18 -2.78
N GLY A 115 7.99 16.03 -3.56
CA GLY A 115 9.36 16.35 -3.16
C GLY A 115 10.19 15.10 -2.85
N GLU A 116 9.53 14.03 -2.42
CA GLU A 116 10.18 12.76 -2.06
C GLU A 116 9.71 11.60 -2.93
N HIS A 117 8.41 11.51 -3.21
CA HIS A 117 7.81 10.41 -3.94
C HIS A 117 6.64 10.88 -4.80
N HIS A 118 6.24 10.05 -5.75
CA HIS A 118 4.99 10.24 -6.48
C HIS A 118 3.82 9.73 -5.64
N GLN A 119 2.80 10.57 -5.49
CA GLN A 119 1.57 10.25 -4.79
C GLN A 119 0.37 10.49 -5.71
N THR A 120 -0.59 9.57 -5.69
CA THR A 120 -1.90 9.77 -6.34
C THR A 120 -2.65 10.91 -5.68
N LEU A 121 -3.38 11.70 -6.46
CA LEU A 121 -4.20 12.79 -5.94
C LEU A 121 -5.16 12.31 -4.86
N LYS A 122 -5.21 13.07 -3.77
CA LYS A 122 -6.20 12.86 -2.71
C LYS A 122 -7.56 13.34 -3.18
N ALA A 123 -8.62 12.77 -2.58
CA ALA A 123 -9.99 13.21 -2.82
C ALA A 123 -10.19 14.72 -2.65
N SER A 124 -9.57 15.32 -1.64
CA SER A 124 -9.63 16.77 -1.39
C SER A 124 -9.01 17.58 -2.53
N GLU A 125 -7.87 17.13 -3.05
CA GLU A 125 -7.13 17.81 -4.13
C GLU A 125 -7.92 17.70 -5.44
N TYR A 126 -8.43 16.50 -5.75
CA TYR A 126 -9.31 16.28 -6.89
C TYR A 126 -10.57 17.17 -6.83
N THR A 127 -11.21 17.26 -5.67
CA THR A 127 -12.41 18.09 -5.47
C THR A 127 -12.09 19.57 -5.60
N GLN A 128 -10.93 20.03 -5.10
CA GLN A 128 -10.49 21.43 -5.29
C GLN A 128 -10.23 21.77 -6.76
N LEU A 129 -9.59 20.86 -7.51
CA LEU A 129 -9.35 21.03 -8.94
C LEU A 129 -10.66 21.06 -9.72
N THR A 130 -11.48 20.02 -9.58
CA THR A 130 -12.73 19.86 -10.33
C THR A 130 -13.82 20.85 -9.91
N GLY A 131 -13.79 21.34 -8.68
CA GLY A 131 -14.69 22.38 -8.18
C GLY A 131 -14.52 23.75 -8.87
N ARG A 132 -13.51 23.90 -9.73
CA ARG A 132 -13.35 25.06 -10.62
C ARG A 132 -14.13 24.94 -11.92
N ALA A 133 -14.65 23.76 -12.25
CA ALA A 133 -15.50 23.56 -13.42
C ALA A 133 -16.93 24.03 -13.14
N GLY A 134 -17.50 24.77 -14.10
CA GLY A 134 -18.81 25.39 -14.02
C GLY A 134 -18.76 26.81 -13.43
N ARG A 135 -19.11 27.80 -14.24
CA ARG A 135 -19.20 29.21 -13.81
C ARG A 135 -20.61 29.50 -13.30
N ARG A 136 -20.70 29.96 -12.05
CA ARG A 136 -21.97 30.32 -11.40
C ARG A 136 -22.69 31.39 -12.22
N GLY A 137 -23.97 31.17 -12.50
CA GLY A 137 -24.82 32.09 -13.25
C GLY A 137 -24.60 32.09 -14.77
N ILE A 138 -23.65 31.31 -15.29
CA ILE A 138 -23.34 31.26 -16.73
C ILE A 138 -23.49 29.82 -17.25
N ASP A 139 -22.88 28.84 -16.58
CA ASP A 139 -22.92 27.44 -17.00
C ASP A 139 -23.96 26.65 -16.19
N THR A 140 -24.75 25.83 -16.87
CA THR A 140 -25.70 24.90 -16.23
C THR A 140 -25.01 23.65 -15.68
N VAL A 141 -23.89 23.25 -16.29
CA VAL A 141 -23.10 22.07 -15.94
C VAL A 141 -21.62 22.40 -16.07
N GLY A 142 -20.81 21.95 -15.09
CA GLY A 142 -19.35 21.98 -15.15
C GLY A 142 -18.80 20.63 -15.63
N HIS A 143 -17.78 20.66 -16.49
CA HIS A 143 -17.14 19.44 -17.00
C HIS A 143 -15.78 19.20 -16.36
N ALA A 144 -15.59 18.02 -15.77
CA ALA A 144 -14.28 17.55 -15.29
C ALA A 144 -13.82 16.37 -16.15
N ILE A 145 -12.67 16.51 -16.80
CA ILE A 145 -12.13 15.52 -17.74
C ILE A 145 -10.79 15.03 -17.17
N VAL A 146 -10.63 13.72 -17.05
CA VAL A 146 -9.35 13.10 -16.66
C VAL A 146 -8.76 12.45 -17.90
N VAL A 147 -7.54 12.84 -18.25
CA VAL A 147 -6.84 12.26 -19.40
C VAL A 147 -6.48 10.81 -19.07
N TRP A 148 -6.74 9.90 -20.02
CA TRP A 148 -6.45 8.48 -19.86
C TRP A 148 -4.95 8.25 -19.66
N ASN A 149 -4.61 7.32 -18.76
CA ASN A 149 -3.23 6.94 -18.46
C ASN A 149 -3.15 5.43 -18.17
N PRO A 150 -2.21 4.67 -18.75
CA PRO A 150 -2.11 3.22 -18.55
C PRO A 150 -1.74 2.82 -17.12
N TYR A 151 -1.16 3.73 -16.33
CA TYR A 151 -0.74 3.48 -14.94
C TYR A 151 -1.83 3.81 -13.91
N VAL A 152 -2.98 4.33 -14.34
CA VAL A 152 -4.07 4.73 -13.45
C VAL A 152 -5.35 4.06 -13.92
N SER A 153 -5.90 3.16 -13.11
CA SER A 153 -7.12 2.44 -13.46
C SER A 153 -8.36 3.32 -13.30
N PHE A 154 -9.44 2.97 -14.00
CA PHE A 154 -10.72 3.65 -13.87
C PHE A 154 -11.23 3.63 -12.41
N GLU A 155 -11.08 2.50 -11.72
CA GLU A 155 -11.50 2.34 -10.33
C GLU A 155 -10.78 3.31 -9.40
N GLN A 156 -9.48 3.57 -9.64
CA GLN A 156 -8.72 4.55 -8.85
C GLN A 156 -9.27 5.96 -9.05
N VAL A 157 -9.55 6.37 -10.30
CA VAL A 157 -10.15 7.67 -10.59
C VAL A 157 -11.55 7.78 -9.98
N ALA A 158 -12.39 6.75 -10.15
CA ALA A 158 -13.74 6.70 -9.62
C ALA A 158 -13.76 6.73 -8.08
N ALA A 159 -12.80 6.10 -7.41
CA ALA A 159 -12.67 6.13 -5.95
C ALA A 159 -12.38 7.54 -5.43
N VAL A 160 -11.49 8.27 -6.10
CA VAL A 160 -11.16 9.66 -5.73
C VAL A 160 -12.35 10.58 -6.03
N ALA A 161 -13.00 10.42 -7.17
CA ALA A 161 -14.15 11.23 -7.59
C ALA A 161 -15.40 11.04 -6.71
N ASN A 162 -15.67 9.82 -6.26
CA ASN A 162 -16.83 9.50 -5.41
C ASN A 162 -16.55 9.62 -3.91
N SER A 163 -15.32 9.95 -3.51
CA SER A 163 -14.96 10.02 -2.10
C SER A 163 -15.70 11.16 -1.41
N ARG A 164 -16.39 10.83 -0.30
CA ARG A 164 -16.99 11.80 0.62
C ARG A 164 -16.15 12.03 1.88
N THR A 165 -14.97 11.40 1.95
CA THR A 165 -14.12 11.43 3.14
C THR A 165 -12.91 12.32 2.89
N PHE A 166 -12.91 13.51 3.47
CA PHE A 166 -11.80 14.46 3.42
C PHE A 166 -11.09 14.51 4.77
N ARG A 167 -10.24 13.50 5.05
CA ARG A 167 -9.50 13.49 6.32
C ARG A 167 -8.47 14.61 6.32
N LEU A 168 -8.65 15.58 7.21
CA LEU A 168 -7.62 16.57 7.51
C LEU A 168 -6.59 15.93 8.45
N GLY A 169 -5.36 15.75 7.98
CA GLY A 169 -4.24 15.28 8.81
C GLY A 169 -3.45 16.45 9.37
N SER A 170 -2.99 16.35 10.62
CA SER A 170 -2.09 17.35 11.18
C SER A 170 -0.73 17.32 10.50
N ALA A 171 -0.31 18.46 9.93
CA ALA A 171 1.04 18.69 9.43
C ALA A 171 2.01 19.16 10.54
N PHE A 172 1.56 19.21 11.80
CA PHE A 172 2.35 19.71 12.92
C PHE A 172 3.63 18.88 13.09
N ARG A 173 4.77 19.57 13.09
CA ARG A 173 6.10 19.02 13.38
C ARG A 173 6.87 20.04 14.21
N THR A 174 7.58 19.58 15.23
CA THR A 174 8.43 20.43 16.03
C THR A 174 9.67 20.79 15.21
N THR A 175 9.90 22.09 15.00
CA THR A 175 11.12 22.60 14.36
C THR A 175 12.11 23.09 15.43
N TYR A 176 13.40 23.14 15.11
CA TYR A 176 14.40 23.67 16.05
C TYR A 176 14.10 25.10 16.49
N ASN A 177 13.71 25.98 15.56
CA ASN A 177 13.34 27.35 15.88
C ASN A 177 12.12 27.42 16.81
N MET A 178 11.13 26.54 16.62
CA MET A 178 9.99 26.44 17.55
C MET A 178 10.45 26.01 18.94
N ALA A 179 11.28 24.97 19.05
CA ALA A 179 11.77 24.49 20.32
C ALA A 179 12.56 25.56 21.10
N VAL A 180 13.46 26.27 20.42
CA VAL A 180 14.23 27.38 21.02
C VAL A 180 13.31 28.51 21.48
N ASN A 181 12.32 28.90 20.66
CA ASN A 181 11.38 29.95 21.06
C ASN A 181 10.52 29.53 22.25
N LEU A 182 10.04 28.27 22.29
CA LEU A 182 9.26 27.74 23.41
C LEU A 182 10.06 27.76 24.71
N VAL A 183 11.30 27.25 24.70
CA VAL A 183 12.18 27.23 25.88
C VAL A 183 12.51 28.65 26.37
N ARG A 184 12.64 29.61 25.45
CA ARG A 184 12.96 31.01 25.79
C ARG A 184 11.77 31.76 26.40
N THR A 185 10.54 31.44 25.99
CA THR A 185 9.36 32.26 26.28
C THR A 185 8.37 31.62 27.26
N HIS A 186 8.42 30.31 27.45
CA HIS A 186 7.48 29.56 28.27
C HIS A 186 8.22 28.64 29.24
N SER A 187 7.59 28.36 30.37
CA SER A 187 8.05 27.29 31.26
C SER A 187 7.88 25.90 30.60
N PRO A 188 8.55 24.85 31.13
CA PRO A 188 8.38 23.49 30.64
C PRO A 188 6.93 22.98 30.70
N GLU A 189 6.16 23.37 31.72
CA GLU A 189 4.77 22.95 31.90
C GLU A 189 3.85 23.59 30.86
N GLU A 190 3.99 24.90 30.67
CA GLU A 190 3.25 25.65 29.65
C GLU A 190 3.58 25.14 28.23
N THR A 191 4.86 24.85 27.96
CA THR A 191 5.29 24.28 26.67
C THR A 191 4.61 22.94 26.41
N ARG A 192 4.57 22.03 27.41
CA ARG A 192 3.87 20.74 27.29
C ARG A 192 2.38 20.94 27.06
N HIS A 193 1.76 21.89 27.77
CA HIS A 193 0.35 22.21 27.59
C HIS A 193 0.08 22.68 26.15
N LEU A 194 0.87 23.60 25.61
CA LEU A 194 0.73 24.09 24.24
C LEU A 194 0.89 22.98 23.20
N LEU A 195 1.87 22.10 23.36
CA LEU A 195 2.06 20.95 22.46
C LEU A 195 0.88 19.98 22.53
N ASN A 196 0.28 19.80 23.72
CA ASN A 196 -0.89 18.95 23.91
C ASN A 196 -2.17 19.50 23.27
N LEU A 197 -2.26 20.82 23.08
CA LEU A 197 -3.36 21.47 22.35
C LEU A 197 -3.24 21.32 20.82
N SER A 198 -2.16 20.72 20.32
CA SER A 198 -1.98 20.54 18.88
C SER A 198 -2.99 19.56 18.27
N LEU A 199 -3.37 19.80 17.01
CA LEU A 199 -4.21 18.88 16.25
C LEU A 199 -3.57 17.49 16.12
N ALA A 200 -2.23 17.42 16.11
CA ALA A 200 -1.52 16.13 16.08
C ALA A 200 -1.80 15.32 17.35
N GLN A 201 -1.75 15.96 18.52
CA GLN A 201 -2.03 15.31 19.78
C GLN A 201 -3.51 14.88 19.87
N TYR A 202 -4.44 15.74 19.48
CA TYR A 202 -5.87 15.40 19.44
C TYR A 202 -6.14 14.16 18.56
N GLN A 203 -5.55 14.11 17.36
CA GLN A 203 -5.70 12.98 16.44
C GLN A 203 -5.07 11.70 16.98
N ALA A 204 -3.90 11.80 17.63
CA ALA A 204 -3.25 10.66 18.28
C ALA A 204 -4.10 10.11 19.43
N SER A 205 -4.60 10.98 20.32
CA SER A 205 -5.43 10.58 21.45
C SER A 205 -6.73 9.88 21.01
N LYS A 206 -7.37 10.35 19.93
CA LYS A 206 -8.54 9.65 19.36
C LYS A 206 -8.17 8.25 18.84
N GLY A 207 -7.05 8.13 18.14
CA GLY A 207 -6.53 6.85 17.68
C GLY A 207 -6.29 5.88 18.83
N VAL A 208 -5.72 6.35 19.95
CA VAL A 208 -5.47 5.53 21.14
C VAL A 208 -6.78 4.96 21.72
N VAL A 209 -7.84 5.76 21.79
CA VAL A 209 -9.15 5.29 22.27
C VAL A 209 -9.73 4.19 21.38
N GLU A 210 -9.64 4.35 20.05
CA GLU A 210 -10.10 3.33 19.09
C GLU A 210 -9.29 2.03 19.19
N VAL A 211 -7.97 2.15 19.32
CA VAL A 211 -7.06 1.01 19.51
C VAL A 211 -7.38 0.30 20.83
N GLN A 212 -7.55 1.05 21.92
CA GLN A 212 -7.87 0.48 23.23
C GLN A 212 -9.22 -0.23 23.22
N ALA A 213 -10.24 0.35 22.59
CA ALA A 213 -11.55 -0.29 22.43
C ALA A 213 -11.45 -1.61 21.64
N ARG A 214 -10.62 -1.65 20.59
CA ARG A 214 -10.36 -2.86 19.81
C ARG A 214 -9.61 -3.92 20.63
N ILE A 215 -8.61 -3.54 21.41
CA ILE A 215 -7.89 -4.44 22.33
C ILE A 215 -8.87 -5.03 23.34
N THR A 216 -9.68 -4.20 24.00
CA THR A 216 -10.69 -4.67 24.97
C THR A 216 -11.70 -5.64 24.34
N LYS A 217 -12.16 -5.37 23.10
CA LYS A 217 -13.05 -6.29 22.38
C LYS A 217 -12.36 -7.63 22.09
N ARG A 218 -11.10 -7.61 21.68
CA ARG A 218 -10.31 -8.82 21.41
C ARG A 218 -10.00 -9.60 22.69
N GLN A 219 -9.69 -8.92 23.79
CA GLN A 219 -9.52 -9.54 25.11
C GLN A 219 -10.79 -10.27 25.55
N LYS A 220 -11.97 -9.64 25.42
CA LYS A 220 -13.25 -10.31 25.73
C LYS A 220 -13.48 -11.57 24.90
N GLU A 221 -13.17 -11.52 23.60
CA GLU A 221 -13.31 -12.69 22.72
C GLU A 221 -12.30 -13.79 23.09
N ARG A 222 -11.05 -13.42 23.40
CA ARG A 222 -10.07 -14.36 23.93
C ARG A 222 -10.57 -14.99 25.23
N ASP A 223 -11.10 -14.22 26.17
CA ASP A 223 -11.58 -14.71 27.46
C ASP A 223 -12.75 -15.69 27.28
N ARG A 224 -13.65 -15.40 26.33
CA ARG A 224 -14.71 -16.32 25.91
C ARG A 224 -14.15 -17.62 25.35
N LEU A 225 -13.17 -17.54 24.44
CA LEU A 225 -12.53 -18.72 23.84
C LEU A 225 -11.75 -19.53 24.88
N ARG A 226 -11.10 -18.88 25.85
CA ARG A 226 -10.46 -19.53 27.00
C ARG A 226 -11.47 -20.23 27.90
N ALA A 227 -12.62 -19.62 28.15
CA ALA A 227 -13.70 -20.26 28.89
C ALA A 227 -14.26 -21.49 28.15
N GLN A 228 -14.44 -21.39 26.83
CA GLN A 228 -14.86 -22.52 25.98
C GLN A 228 -13.80 -23.63 25.88
N ALA A 229 -12.52 -23.29 26.05
CA ALA A 229 -11.43 -24.25 26.05
C ALA A 229 -11.37 -25.09 27.34
N LYS A 230 -12.00 -24.65 28.44
CA LYS A 230 -11.97 -25.40 29.70
C LYS A 230 -12.63 -26.77 29.54
N SER A 231 -11.95 -27.79 30.03
CA SER A 231 -12.47 -29.15 30.10
C SER A 231 -12.79 -29.48 31.55
N ASP A 232 -13.96 -30.09 31.79
CA ASP A 232 -14.31 -30.62 33.11
C ASP A 232 -13.51 -31.89 33.44
N PHE A 233 -12.87 -32.47 32.41
CA PHE A 233 -12.03 -33.65 32.50
C PHE A 233 -10.57 -33.32 32.79
N GLY A 234 -10.16 -32.05 32.96
CA GLY A 234 -8.79 -31.67 33.34
C GLY A 234 -8.25 -30.41 32.65
N ASP A 235 -6.97 -30.10 32.86
CA ASP A 235 -6.34 -28.95 32.21
C ASP A 235 -6.09 -29.24 30.72
N ILE A 236 -6.76 -28.48 29.85
CA ILE A 236 -6.59 -28.62 28.42
C ILE A 236 -5.22 -28.13 27.95
N ASP A 237 -4.63 -27.14 28.62
CA ASP A 237 -3.31 -26.62 28.24
C ASP A 237 -2.21 -27.60 28.64
N GLU A 238 -2.36 -28.33 29.74
CA GLU A 238 -1.52 -29.49 30.08
C GLU A 238 -1.65 -30.61 29.03
N TYR A 239 -2.88 -30.96 28.66
CA TYR A 239 -3.12 -31.92 27.57
C TYR A 239 -2.51 -31.48 26.24
N ARG A 240 -2.57 -30.18 25.92
CA ARG A 240 -1.94 -29.59 24.74
C ARG A 240 -0.42 -29.65 24.80
N ARG A 241 0.18 -29.47 25.98
CA ARG A 241 1.63 -29.66 26.19
C ARG A 241 2.06 -31.11 25.94
N LEU A 242 1.20 -32.11 26.15
CA LEU A 242 1.51 -33.50 25.76
C LEU A 242 1.59 -33.73 24.23
N PHE A 243 1.04 -32.82 23.41
CA PHE A 243 1.30 -32.80 21.97
C PHE A 243 2.64 -32.14 21.63
N VAL A 244 3.16 -31.28 22.52
CA VAL A 244 4.46 -30.62 22.41
C VAL A 244 5.49 -31.45 23.16
N LYS A 245 6.11 -32.40 22.46
CA LYS A 245 7.16 -33.23 23.05
C LYS A 245 8.45 -32.41 23.16
N ASP A 246 8.96 -32.27 24.39
CA ASP A 246 10.13 -31.52 24.84
C ASP A 246 10.04 -29.98 24.76
N PRO A 247 10.26 -29.25 25.88
CA PRO A 247 10.74 -27.87 25.88
C PRO A 247 12.26 -27.81 25.57
N GLY A 248 12.81 -28.84 24.91
CA GLY A 248 14.06 -28.72 24.17
C GLY A 248 13.75 -27.79 23.01
N GLU A 249 14.42 -26.65 23.01
CA GLU A 249 14.31 -25.55 22.05
C GLU A 249 13.82 -26.03 20.70
N ARG A 250 12.71 -25.45 20.21
CA ARG A 250 12.45 -25.41 18.78
C ARG A 250 13.64 -24.68 18.16
N ASP A 251 14.71 -25.41 17.88
CA ASP A 251 15.88 -24.86 17.26
C ASP A 251 15.52 -24.68 15.80
N ARG A 252 14.98 -23.49 15.50
CA ARG A 252 14.67 -23.03 14.16
C ARG A 252 15.85 -23.27 13.24
N THR A 253 17.08 -23.12 13.76
CA THR A 253 18.33 -23.34 13.03
C THR A 253 18.48 -24.81 12.65
N GLU A 254 18.28 -25.74 13.57
CA GLU A 254 18.35 -27.18 13.29
C GLU A 254 17.28 -27.60 12.26
N ILE A 255 16.03 -27.12 12.42
CA ILE A 255 14.94 -27.41 11.47
C ILE A 255 15.29 -26.84 10.10
N GLU A 256 15.76 -25.61 10.04
CA GLU A 256 16.13 -24.94 8.79
C GLU A 256 17.30 -25.62 8.08
N MET A 257 18.32 -26.05 8.83
CA MET A 257 19.43 -26.87 8.32
C MET A 257 18.94 -28.22 7.78
N SER A 258 18.00 -28.87 8.48
CA SER A 258 17.42 -30.14 8.04
C SER A 258 16.62 -29.98 6.74
N LEU A 259 15.85 -28.89 6.59
CA LEU A 259 15.15 -28.57 5.35
C LEU A 259 16.10 -28.23 4.21
N MET A 260 17.23 -27.60 4.50
CA MET A 260 18.25 -27.28 3.50
C MET A 260 18.93 -28.53 2.94
N ALA A 261 19.02 -29.60 3.73
CA ALA A 261 19.62 -30.87 3.32
C ALA A 261 18.72 -31.69 2.37
N LEU A 262 17.41 -31.43 2.34
CA LEU A 262 16.44 -32.17 1.53
C LEU A 262 16.54 -31.84 0.04
N ARG A 263 16.48 -32.88 -0.80
CA ARG A 263 16.49 -32.79 -2.26
C ARG A 263 15.19 -33.31 -2.85
N ALA A 264 14.90 -32.90 -4.09
CA ALA A 264 13.83 -33.52 -4.85
C ALA A 264 14.03 -35.05 -4.94
N GLY A 265 12.95 -35.79 -4.74
CA GLY A 265 12.95 -37.25 -4.64
C GLY A 265 13.12 -37.80 -3.22
N ASP A 266 13.47 -36.98 -2.24
CA ASP A 266 13.60 -37.44 -0.87
C ASP A 266 12.22 -37.67 -0.24
N VAL A 267 12.05 -38.80 0.44
CA VAL A 267 10.86 -39.14 1.21
C VAL A 267 11.21 -39.01 2.69
N ALA A 268 10.46 -38.17 3.40
CA ALA A 268 10.75 -37.85 4.80
C ALA A 268 9.46 -37.70 5.62
N TRP A 269 9.61 -37.80 6.93
CA TRP A 269 8.52 -37.51 7.88
C TRP A 269 8.50 -36.03 8.21
N PHE A 270 7.41 -35.36 7.85
CA PHE A 270 7.12 -33.98 8.21
C PHE A 270 6.14 -34.01 9.40
N ASP A 271 6.72 -33.90 10.59
CA ASP A 271 6.06 -34.22 11.86
C ASP A 271 5.44 -35.64 11.81
N ASP A 272 4.11 -35.74 11.73
CA ASP A 272 3.37 -36.99 11.73
C ASP A 272 3.03 -37.52 10.33
N ASN A 273 3.39 -36.80 9.25
CA ASN A 273 2.97 -37.11 7.88
C ASN A 273 4.16 -37.46 6.99
N LEU A 274 4.10 -38.63 6.35
CA LEU A 274 5.07 -39.03 5.34
C LEU A 274 4.86 -38.23 4.05
N GLY A 275 5.90 -37.57 3.56
CA GLY A 275 5.85 -36.70 2.39
C GLY A 275 7.01 -36.91 1.44
N LEU A 276 6.74 -36.73 0.14
CA LEU A 276 7.74 -36.70 -0.93
C LEU A 276 8.13 -35.25 -1.23
N VAL A 277 9.43 -34.96 -1.21
CA VAL A 277 9.97 -33.65 -1.56
C VAL A 277 10.01 -33.49 -3.08
N LEU A 278 9.32 -32.46 -3.58
CA LEU A 278 9.29 -32.14 -5.00
C LEU A 278 10.30 -31.04 -5.37
N SER A 279 10.55 -30.09 -4.46
CA SER A 279 11.50 -29.01 -4.68
C SER A 279 11.89 -28.32 -3.38
N THR A 280 13.16 -27.92 -3.26
CA THR A 280 13.68 -27.11 -2.15
C THR A 280 14.17 -25.77 -2.68
N SER A 281 13.78 -24.66 -2.06
CA SER A 281 14.15 -23.30 -2.45
C SER A 281 14.64 -22.50 -1.25
N VAL A 282 15.77 -21.81 -1.38
CA VAL A 282 16.36 -20.96 -0.34
C VAL A 282 16.05 -19.51 -0.69
N ARG A 283 15.50 -18.74 0.26
CA ARG A 283 15.15 -17.31 0.09
C ARG A 283 15.71 -16.49 1.26
N ALA A 284 15.69 -15.16 1.14
CA ALA A 284 16.14 -14.25 2.19
C ALA A 284 15.40 -14.41 3.54
N LYS A 285 14.17 -14.97 3.52
CA LYS A 285 13.36 -15.27 4.71
C LYS A 285 13.45 -16.74 5.18
N GLY A 286 14.38 -17.50 4.60
CA GLY A 286 14.66 -18.88 4.98
C GLY A 286 14.37 -19.93 3.89
N VAL A 287 14.43 -21.20 4.28
CA VAL A 287 14.24 -22.36 3.39
C VAL A 287 12.76 -22.73 3.24
N LYS A 288 12.32 -22.93 2.00
CA LYS A 288 10.97 -23.36 1.64
C LYS A 288 11.01 -24.65 0.82
N VAL A 289 10.33 -25.69 1.31
CA VAL A 289 10.27 -27.03 0.69
C VAL A 289 8.84 -27.32 0.24
N LYS A 290 8.66 -27.74 -1.01
CA LYS A 290 7.36 -28.24 -1.50
C LYS A 290 7.29 -29.74 -1.33
N VAL A 291 6.22 -30.19 -0.68
CA VAL A 291 6.02 -31.59 -0.27
C VAL A 291 4.67 -32.09 -0.75
N LEU A 292 4.68 -33.26 -1.38
CA LEU A 292 3.50 -34.02 -1.77
C LEU A 292 3.22 -35.11 -0.73
N PHE A 293 2.01 -35.12 -0.19
CA PHE A 293 1.56 -36.13 0.78
C PHE A 293 0.73 -37.23 0.12
N GLY A 294 0.61 -38.38 0.78
CA GLY A 294 -0.12 -39.55 0.26
C GLY A 294 -1.61 -39.29 -0.06
N ASN A 295 -2.22 -38.29 0.59
CA ASN A 295 -3.57 -37.81 0.31
C ASN A 295 -3.67 -36.88 -0.92
N ARG A 296 -2.59 -36.76 -1.71
CA ARG A 296 -2.46 -35.87 -2.88
C ARG A 296 -2.45 -34.38 -2.55
N SER A 297 -2.34 -34.01 -1.27
CA SER A 297 -2.17 -32.61 -0.90
C SER A 297 -0.73 -32.15 -1.17
N LEU A 298 -0.62 -30.99 -1.82
CA LEU A 298 0.64 -30.30 -2.05
C LEU A 298 0.74 -29.15 -1.05
N ARG A 299 1.79 -29.13 -0.22
CA ARG A 299 2.04 -28.04 0.73
C ARG A 299 3.44 -27.49 0.55
N ALA A 300 3.61 -26.21 0.84
CA ALA A 300 4.92 -25.59 0.85
C ALA A 300 5.26 -25.19 2.28
N LEU A 301 6.20 -25.92 2.88
CA LEU A 301 6.55 -25.83 4.30
C LEU A 301 7.80 -24.96 4.49
N THR A 302 7.86 -24.30 5.63
CA THR A 302 9.04 -23.57 6.13
C THR A 302 9.36 -24.06 7.55
N ALA A 303 10.51 -23.65 8.09
CA ALA A 303 10.87 -23.97 9.48
C ALA A 303 9.80 -23.52 10.49
N ASP A 304 9.06 -22.44 10.17
CA ASP A 304 7.97 -21.90 10.99
C ASP A 304 6.72 -22.81 11.02
N GLU A 305 6.58 -23.73 10.08
CA GLU A 305 5.44 -24.65 9.97
C GLU A 305 5.72 -26.04 10.55
N LEU A 306 6.96 -26.32 10.95
CA LEU A 306 7.39 -27.60 11.49
C LEU A 306 7.74 -27.50 12.96
N VAL A 307 7.51 -28.60 13.66
CA VAL A 307 7.83 -28.74 15.09
C VAL A 307 9.17 -29.46 15.26
N ARG A 308 9.60 -30.28 14.30
CA ARG A 308 10.79 -31.12 14.40
C ARG A 308 11.71 -31.01 13.18
N SER A 309 12.99 -31.32 13.38
CA SER A 309 13.93 -31.48 12.26
C SER A 309 13.52 -32.68 11.40
N VAL A 310 13.70 -32.54 10.09
CA VAL A 310 13.25 -33.51 9.10
C VAL A 310 14.43 -34.38 8.68
N ARG A 311 14.27 -35.70 8.75
CA ARG A 311 15.28 -36.66 8.28
C ARG A 311 14.72 -37.47 7.12
N THR A 312 15.52 -37.60 6.06
CA THR A 312 15.19 -38.42 4.89
C THR A 312 15.10 -39.88 5.32
N ALA A 313 13.93 -40.49 5.11
CA ALA A 313 13.67 -41.90 5.39
C ALA A 313 14.08 -42.79 4.22
N THR A 314 13.79 -42.37 2.99
CA THR A 314 14.22 -43.05 1.77
C THR A 314 14.20 -42.07 0.59
N ARG A 315 14.54 -42.55 -0.61
CA ARG A 315 14.48 -41.77 -1.83
C ARG A 315 13.59 -42.46 -2.85
N LEU A 316 12.61 -41.74 -3.38
CA LEU A 316 11.76 -42.19 -4.47
C LEU A 316 12.22 -41.49 -5.77
N PRO A 317 12.75 -42.22 -6.76
CA PRO A 317 13.12 -41.63 -8.03
C PRO A 317 11.90 -41.04 -8.73
N ILE A 318 12.04 -39.81 -9.21
CA ILE A 318 11.01 -39.09 -9.93
C ILE A 318 11.38 -39.14 -11.40
N ASP A 319 10.95 -40.20 -12.07
CA ASP A 319 11.24 -40.43 -13.48
C ASP A 319 10.31 -39.58 -14.35
N GLY A 320 10.86 -38.82 -15.31
CA GLY A 320 10.09 -38.40 -16.50
C GLY A 320 9.72 -36.94 -16.70
N THR A 321 10.02 -36.00 -15.80
CA THR A 321 9.86 -34.54 -16.08
C THR A 321 10.89 -33.72 -15.29
N ALA A 322 12.16 -33.77 -15.70
CA ALA A 322 13.20 -32.97 -15.10
C ALA A 322 13.47 -31.72 -15.95
N VAL A 323 13.05 -30.54 -15.47
CA VAL A 323 13.69 -29.28 -15.91
C VAL A 323 14.92 -29.08 -15.04
N THR A 324 16.10 -29.01 -15.64
CA THR A 324 17.38 -28.80 -14.94
C THR A 324 17.46 -27.37 -14.39
N GLY A 325 17.46 -27.24 -13.06
CA GLY A 325 17.86 -26.01 -12.37
C GLY A 325 19.17 -26.20 -11.62
N ASN A 326 19.80 -25.09 -11.19
CA ASN A 326 21.14 -25.03 -10.56
C ASN A 326 21.38 -25.91 -9.31
N LYS A 327 20.37 -26.66 -8.81
CA LYS A 327 20.51 -27.62 -7.70
C LYS A 327 19.70 -28.92 -7.88
N GLY A 328 19.48 -29.38 -9.13
CA GLY A 328 18.92 -30.71 -9.43
C GLY A 328 17.59 -30.70 -10.19
N GLN A 329 16.95 -31.88 -10.26
CA GLN A 329 15.70 -32.12 -11.00
C GLN A 329 14.51 -31.35 -10.37
N ILE A 330 13.77 -30.59 -11.18
CA ILE A 330 12.50 -29.97 -10.79
C ILE A 330 11.37 -30.77 -11.42
N VAL A 331 10.47 -31.32 -10.59
CA VAL A 331 9.26 -32.03 -11.03
C VAL A 331 8.25 -31.02 -11.58
N ASP A 332 7.66 -31.31 -12.73
CA ASP A 332 6.53 -30.52 -13.23
C ASP A 332 5.31 -30.71 -12.32
N GLN A 333 4.97 -29.65 -11.60
CA GLN A 333 3.87 -29.61 -10.62
C GLN A 333 2.52 -29.29 -11.27
N SER A 334 2.50 -29.01 -12.59
CA SER A 334 1.30 -28.66 -13.33
C SER A 334 0.53 -29.87 -13.87
N ASP A 335 1.15 -31.05 -13.94
CA ASP A 335 0.49 -32.29 -14.38
C ASP A 335 -0.14 -33.09 -13.20
N PRO A 336 -1.49 -33.16 -13.12
CA PRO A 336 -2.18 -33.89 -12.06
C PRO A 336 -2.01 -35.41 -12.14
N ARG A 337 -1.65 -35.96 -13.31
CA ARG A 337 -1.46 -37.42 -13.50
C ARG A 337 -0.17 -37.87 -12.81
N THR A 338 0.92 -37.17 -13.06
CA THR A 338 2.22 -37.38 -12.42
C THR A 338 2.13 -37.28 -10.89
N LEU A 339 1.46 -36.24 -10.36
CA LEU A 339 1.28 -36.09 -8.90
C LEU A 339 0.45 -37.22 -8.29
N ARG A 340 -0.56 -37.73 -9.02
CA ARG A 340 -1.38 -38.86 -8.55
C ARG A 340 -0.59 -40.15 -8.49
N GLU A 341 0.24 -40.40 -9.50
CA GLU A 341 1.12 -41.57 -9.55
C GLU A 341 2.17 -41.53 -8.42
N LEU A 342 2.84 -40.40 -8.23
CA LEU A 342 3.83 -40.22 -7.16
C LEU A 342 3.21 -40.37 -5.77
N ALA A 343 2.01 -39.82 -5.53
CA ALA A 343 1.30 -40.01 -4.27
C ALA A 343 0.94 -41.48 -4.03
N HIS A 344 0.55 -42.20 -5.09
CA HIS A 344 0.24 -43.63 -4.98
C HIS A 344 1.50 -44.49 -4.72
N ARG A 345 2.63 -44.14 -5.36
CA ARG A 345 3.94 -44.75 -5.07
C ARG A 345 4.38 -44.47 -3.63
N LEU A 346 4.18 -43.25 -3.14
CA LEU A 346 4.47 -42.85 -1.76
C LEU A 346 3.65 -43.67 -0.75
N VAL A 347 2.35 -43.87 -0.99
CA VAL A 347 1.49 -44.68 -0.10
C VAL A 347 1.87 -46.16 -0.09
N ARG A 348 2.42 -46.67 -1.20
CA ARG A 348 2.92 -48.05 -1.29
C ARG A 348 4.24 -48.29 -0.54
N LEU A 349 4.96 -47.24 -0.18
CA LEU A 349 6.17 -47.36 0.64
C LEU A 349 5.75 -47.70 2.08
N LYS A 350 6.06 -48.93 2.51
CA LYS A 350 5.92 -49.34 3.91
C LYS A 350 7.11 -48.82 4.72
N ILE A 351 7.07 -47.54 5.06
CA ILE A 351 8.06 -46.89 5.92
C ILE A 351 7.48 -46.82 7.32
N ASP A 352 8.17 -47.44 8.27
CA ASP A 352 7.76 -47.37 9.67
C ASP A 352 7.83 -45.92 10.15
N LYS A 353 6.75 -45.51 10.82
CA LYS A 353 6.71 -44.20 11.47
C LYS A 353 7.75 -44.22 12.59
N PRO A 354 8.66 -43.22 12.68
CA PRO A 354 9.61 -43.16 13.77
C PRO A 354 8.88 -43.26 15.11
N SER A 355 9.33 -44.20 15.94
CA SER A 355 8.70 -44.53 17.21
C SER A 355 8.57 -43.27 18.07
N THR A 356 7.33 -42.87 18.38
CA THR A 356 7.04 -41.74 19.25
C THR A 356 6.55 -42.26 20.60
N PRO A 357 7.39 -42.32 21.66
CA PRO A 357 6.89 -42.75 22.97
C PRO A 357 6.32 -41.57 23.79
N PRO A 358 5.09 -41.64 24.34
CA PRO A 358 4.05 -42.57 23.97
C PRO A 358 2.67 -41.94 23.80
N ALA A 359 1.94 -42.43 22.81
CA ALA A 359 0.48 -42.32 22.74
C ALA A 359 -0.23 -42.77 24.04
N ALA A 360 0.43 -43.58 24.86
CA ALA A 360 -0.04 -44.00 26.19
C ALA A 360 -0.22 -42.82 27.17
N ALA A 361 0.69 -41.85 27.21
CA ALA A 361 0.57 -40.70 28.12
C ALA A 361 -0.57 -39.75 27.71
N ARG A 362 -0.83 -39.66 26.39
CA ARG A 362 -1.95 -38.88 25.83
C ARG A 362 -3.28 -39.58 26.10
N ALA A 363 -3.36 -40.88 25.88
CA ALA A 363 -4.55 -41.68 26.17
C ALA A 363 -4.85 -41.78 27.68
N ALA A 364 -3.82 -41.66 28.53
CA ALA A 364 -3.95 -41.65 29.99
C ALA A 364 -4.36 -40.29 30.57
N HIS A 365 -4.21 -39.19 29.83
CA HIS A 365 -4.59 -37.87 30.34
C HIS A 365 -6.13 -37.76 30.40
N PRO A 366 -6.72 -37.35 31.53
CA PRO A 366 -8.17 -37.26 31.71
C PRO A 366 -8.92 -36.50 30.60
N CYS A 367 -8.38 -35.38 30.10
CA CYS A 367 -8.93 -34.65 28.94
C CYS A 367 -9.11 -35.47 27.65
N ALA A 368 -8.40 -36.60 27.47
CA ALA A 368 -8.54 -37.44 26.28
C ALA A 368 -9.92 -38.11 26.16
N GLN A 369 -10.65 -38.19 27.29
CA GLN A 369 -12.00 -38.75 27.37
C GLN A 369 -13.10 -37.70 27.16
N ASP A 370 -12.74 -36.43 26.95
CA ASP A 370 -13.71 -35.35 26.75
C ASP A 370 -14.39 -35.49 25.36
N PRO A 371 -15.73 -35.65 25.28
CA PRO A 371 -16.44 -35.81 24.01
C PRO A 371 -16.32 -34.58 23.10
N ASP A 372 -16.10 -33.40 23.67
CA ASP A 372 -15.97 -32.12 22.96
C ASP A 372 -14.50 -31.67 22.80
N LEU A 373 -13.54 -32.56 23.08
CA LEU A 373 -12.10 -32.26 23.09
C LEU A 373 -11.62 -31.50 21.85
N LYS A 374 -12.09 -31.89 20.65
CA LYS A 374 -11.71 -31.24 19.39
C LYS A 374 -12.16 -29.78 19.33
N PHE A 375 -13.37 -29.50 19.82
CA PHE A 375 -13.90 -28.13 19.89
C PHE A 375 -13.09 -27.29 20.88
N LYS A 376 -12.84 -27.82 22.08
CA LYS A 376 -12.10 -27.14 23.14
C LYS A 376 -10.64 -26.86 22.74
N LEU A 377 -9.98 -27.79 22.04
CA LEU A 377 -8.64 -27.59 21.47
C LEU A 377 -8.60 -26.49 20.40
N ASN A 378 -9.64 -26.39 19.57
CA ASN A 378 -9.73 -25.33 18.56
C ASN A 378 -10.01 -23.97 19.20
N ALA A 379 -10.83 -23.92 20.25
CA ALA A 379 -11.06 -22.71 21.04
C ALA A 379 -9.74 -22.23 21.70
N ALA A 380 -8.98 -23.14 22.31
CA ALA A 380 -7.69 -22.85 22.92
C ALA A 380 -6.66 -22.29 21.91
N LYS A 381 -6.56 -22.92 20.72
CA LYS A 381 -5.70 -22.43 19.62
C LYS A 381 -6.13 -21.06 19.10
N SER A 382 -7.43 -20.82 19.04
CA SER A 382 -7.98 -19.53 18.57
C SER A 382 -7.73 -18.42 19.58
N ALA A 383 -7.83 -18.72 20.88
CA ALA A 383 -7.42 -17.82 21.96
C ALA A 383 -5.94 -17.45 21.88
N ASP A 384 -5.04 -18.43 21.71
CA ASP A 384 -3.59 -18.17 21.58
C ASP A 384 -3.26 -17.29 20.36
N ARG A 385 -4.03 -17.40 19.27
CA ARG A 385 -3.88 -16.52 18.11
C ARG A 385 -4.23 -15.08 18.47
N ILE A 386 -5.31 -14.88 19.23
CA ILE A 386 -5.69 -13.53 19.69
C ILE A 386 -4.65 -12.98 20.67
N ASP A 387 -4.09 -13.80 21.55
CA ASP A 387 -2.99 -13.41 22.45
C ASP A 387 -1.72 -12.95 21.70
N LYS A 388 -1.49 -13.41 20.45
CA LYS A 388 -0.40 -12.94 19.59
C LYS A 388 -0.74 -11.69 18.78
N GLU A 389 -2.03 -11.40 18.61
CA GLU A 389 -2.52 -10.23 17.86
C GLU A 389 -2.68 -8.98 18.76
N ILE A 390 -2.86 -9.18 20.06
CA ILE A 390 -2.84 -8.14 21.11
C ILE A 390 -1.40 -7.87 21.50
#